data_AF-F4Q6E7-F1
#
_entry.id   AF-F4Q6E7-F1
#
_cell.length_a   1.000
_cell.length_b   1.000
_cell.length_c   1.000
_cell.angle_alpha   90.00
_cell.angle_beta   90.00
_cell.angle_gamma   90.00
#
_symmetry.space_group_name_H-M   'P 1'
#
loop_
_entity.id
_entity.type
_entity.pdbx_description
1 polymer ?
#
loop_
_entity_poly.entity_id
_entity_poly.type
_entity_poly.pdbx_seq_one_letter_code
_entity_poly.pdbx_strand_id
1 'polypeptide(L)'
;MFHYYGRKKKSTIIDVLKSKVITTQIFKRDDKDYQLSIERLKIGRDRVNNLEAQKILKRMIRYKGREINNSVDVQDYMIAKFAMPYDYIKHYLPSTMHQIKDWYDDVNEHFQVYHRTLAIDRYVQHPNATLDTLKKLIDWHPSFKPSNVSVEKAALQGHIEIIQYLDTNYPLHLPLHIPLHLDQHHIYSLNTFHNAAKSGCLELVKFIWSSPRFDQQGAKSHLAIYGAIENEHLQVVEWLYKHAPSTQHAADQWSFSGMELACQNDHLDVIQSLDKHKSTISAGAIYTLCA
;
A
#
# COMPACT_ATOMS: atom_id res chain seq x y z
N MET A 1 16.25 -28.47 30.31
CA MET A 1 17.38 -27.62 29.88
C MET A 1 17.65 -27.96 28.43
N PHE A 2 17.41 -27.12 27.42
CA PHE A 2 17.86 -25.74 27.26
C PHE A 2 16.84 -24.91 26.46
N HIS A 3 16.49 -23.73 26.98
CA HIS A 3 15.87 -22.65 26.21
C HIS A 3 16.93 -21.96 25.36
N TYR A 4 16.73 -21.90 24.03
CA TYR A 4 17.42 -20.96 23.15
C TYR A 4 16.39 -20.03 22.49
N TYR A 5 15.81 -19.13 23.29
CA TYR A 5 15.13 -17.95 22.76
C TYR A 5 16.16 -16.85 22.52
N GLY A 6 16.92 -16.98 21.44
CA GLY A 6 17.62 -15.85 20.86
C GLY A 6 16.58 -14.93 20.23
N ARG A 7 16.19 -13.85 20.91
CA ARG A 7 15.48 -12.73 20.27
C ARG A 7 16.35 -12.24 19.10
N LYS A 8 16.05 -12.65 17.88
CA LYS A 8 16.62 -12.03 16.67
C LYS A 8 16.26 -10.55 16.73
N LYS A 9 17.28 -9.70 16.91
CA LYS A 9 17.14 -8.25 16.83
C LYS A 9 16.48 -7.96 15.48
N LYS A 10 15.30 -7.32 15.46
CA LYS A 10 14.67 -6.90 14.19
C LYS A 10 15.69 -6.01 13.47
N SER A 11 16.18 -6.45 12.32
CA SER A 11 17.06 -5.62 11.49
C SER A 11 16.35 -4.31 11.22
N THR A 12 17.03 -3.20 11.48
CA THR A 12 16.48 -1.89 11.11
C THR A 12 16.44 -1.80 9.59
N ILE A 13 15.57 -0.96 9.04
CA ILE A 13 15.57 -0.69 7.60
C ILE A 13 16.97 -0.24 7.12
N ILE A 14 17.74 0.46 7.95
CA ILE A 14 19.13 0.84 7.68
C ILE A 14 20.04 -0.40 7.54
N ASP A 15 19.84 -1.45 8.33
CA ASP A 15 20.58 -2.71 8.21
C ASP A 15 20.20 -3.48 6.94
N VAL A 16 18.94 -3.37 6.51
CA VAL A 16 18.44 -3.90 5.23
C VAL A 16 19.04 -3.12 4.06
N LEU A 17 19.21 -1.79 4.18
CA LEU A 17 19.85 -0.95 3.15
C LEU A 17 21.37 -1.15 3.05
N LYS A 18 22.02 -1.62 4.12
CA LYS A 18 23.41 -2.11 4.06
C LYS A 18 23.54 -3.45 3.34
N SER A 19 22.42 -4.12 3.01
CA SER A 19 22.45 -5.36 2.23
C SER A 19 23.04 -5.11 0.85
N LYS A 20 24.08 -5.89 0.54
CA LYS A 20 24.70 -5.90 -0.79
C LYS A 20 23.70 -6.26 -1.89
N VAL A 21 22.63 -6.99 -1.55
CA VAL A 21 21.57 -7.39 -2.49
C VAL A 21 20.73 -6.18 -2.88
N ILE A 22 20.24 -5.42 -1.90
CA ILE A 22 19.36 -4.26 -2.14
C ILE A 22 20.14 -3.13 -2.82
N THR A 23 21.37 -2.84 -2.37
CA THR A 23 22.23 -1.88 -3.08
C THR A 23 22.54 -2.31 -4.52
N THR A 24 22.66 -3.62 -4.79
CA THR A 24 22.83 -4.10 -6.16
C THR A 24 21.54 -3.99 -6.98
N GLN A 25 20.36 -4.14 -6.38
CA GLN A 25 19.08 -3.97 -7.10
C GLN A 25 18.75 -2.50 -7.37
N ILE A 26 19.08 -1.60 -6.44
CA ILE A 26 18.79 -0.15 -6.59
C ILE A 26 19.74 0.49 -7.61
N PHE A 27 21.03 0.15 -7.55
CA PHE A 27 22.04 0.88 -8.32
C PHE A 27 22.47 0.20 -9.62
N LYS A 28 21.85 -0.92 -10.03
CA LYS A 28 22.14 -1.58 -11.31
C LYS A 28 21.34 -0.89 -12.44
N ARG A 29 22.03 -0.52 -13.52
CA ARG A 29 21.43 -0.02 -14.77
C ARG A 29 20.78 -1.16 -15.54
N ASP A 30 19.77 -0.83 -16.35
CA ASP A 30 19.04 -1.80 -17.18
C ASP A 30 19.95 -2.51 -18.21
N ASP A 31 19.53 -3.70 -18.66
CA ASP A 31 20.31 -4.52 -19.58
C ASP A 31 20.55 -3.82 -20.94
N LYS A 32 19.73 -2.83 -21.31
CA LYS A 32 19.92 -1.99 -22.50
C LYS A 32 21.12 -1.04 -22.35
N ASP A 33 21.32 -0.47 -21.16
CA ASP A 33 22.50 0.34 -20.82
C ASP A 33 23.77 -0.50 -20.73
N TYR A 34 23.63 -1.78 -20.34
CA TYR A 34 24.73 -2.74 -20.36
C TYR A 34 25.26 -2.98 -21.79
N GLN A 35 24.36 -3.19 -22.76
CA GLN A 35 24.76 -3.36 -24.17
C GLN A 35 25.41 -2.09 -24.75
N LEU A 36 24.83 -0.91 -24.48
CA LEU A 36 25.41 0.38 -24.88
C LEU A 36 26.79 0.62 -24.25
N SER A 37 27.01 0.14 -23.03
CA SER A 37 28.32 0.23 -22.35
C SER A 37 29.37 -0.68 -22.98
N ILE A 38 28.98 -1.88 -23.44
CA ILE A 38 29.86 -2.80 -24.20
C ILE A 38 30.26 -2.16 -25.53
N GLU A 39 29.31 -1.56 -26.26
CA GLU A 39 29.55 -0.88 -27.53
C GLU A 39 30.48 0.34 -27.37
N ARG A 40 30.22 1.21 -26.38
CA ARG A 40 31.02 2.43 -26.13
C ARG A 40 32.48 2.16 -25.78
N LEU A 41 32.76 1.05 -25.10
CA LEU A 41 34.12 0.67 -24.71
C LEU A 41 34.89 -0.05 -25.83
N LYS A 42 34.27 -0.28 -27.00
CA LYS A 42 34.85 -1.08 -28.11
C LYS A 42 35.41 -2.42 -27.62
N ILE A 43 34.78 -3.03 -26.61
CA ILE A 43 35.21 -4.33 -26.09
C ILE A 43 34.74 -5.38 -27.11
N GLY A 44 35.65 -5.84 -27.96
CA GLY A 44 35.38 -6.94 -28.90
C GLY A 44 34.87 -8.18 -28.17
N ARG A 45 34.04 -8.99 -28.84
CA ARG A 45 33.39 -10.21 -28.29
C ARG A 45 34.38 -11.12 -27.54
N ASP A 46 35.64 -11.13 -27.93
CA ASP A 46 36.70 -11.98 -27.37
C ASP A 46 37.21 -11.54 -25.98
N ARG A 47 36.90 -10.31 -25.52
CA ARG A 47 37.34 -9.78 -24.22
C ARG A 47 36.28 -9.82 -23.11
N VAL A 48 35.05 -10.24 -23.41
CA VAL A 48 33.94 -10.32 -22.43
C VAL A 48 34.21 -11.38 -21.34
N ASN A 49 35.06 -12.36 -21.64
CA ASN A 49 35.47 -13.42 -20.69
C ASN A 49 36.70 -13.07 -19.84
N ASN A 50 37.30 -11.89 -20.03
CA ASN A 50 38.41 -11.44 -19.19
C ASN A 50 37.88 -10.92 -17.84
N LEU A 51 38.38 -11.48 -16.74
CA LEU A 51 37.95 -11.13 -15.37
C LEU A 51 38.09 -9.62 -15.08
N GLU A 52 39.10 -8.94 -15.62
CA GLU A 52 39.26 -7.49 -15.46
C GLU A 52 38.24 -6.69 -16.28
N ALA A 53 37.93 -7.13 -17.51
CA ALA A 53 36.85 -6.53 -18.30
C ALA A 53 35.49 -6.73 -17.61
N GLN A 54 35.23 -7.90 -17.03
CA GLN A 54 34.02 -8.16 -16.25
C GLN A 54 33.92 -7.31 -14.97
N LYS A 55 35.05 -7.05 -14.29
CA LYS A 55 35.09 -6.13 -13.13
C LYS A 55 34.79 -4.69 -13.54
N ILE A 56 35.34 -4.23 -14.68
CA ILE A 56 35.09 -2.90 -15.22
C ILE A 56 33.63 -2.75 -15.65
N LEU A 57 33.09 -3.71 -16.40
CA LEU A 57 31.69 -3.75 -16.80
C LEU A 57 30.76 -3.77 -15.57
N LYS A 58 31.03 -4.61 -14.55
CA LYS A 58 30.27 -4.63 -13.28
C LYS A 58 30.29 -3.28 -12.54
N ARG A 59 31.35 -2.49 -12.67
CA ARG A 59 31.44 -1.12 -12.10
C ARG A 59 30.69 -0.09 -12.94
N MET A 60 30.62 -0.27 -14.26
CA MET A 60 29.96 0.65 -15.18
C MET A 60 28.44 0.47 -15.28
N ILE A 61 27.94 -0.72 -14.99
CA ILE A 61 26.49 -1.00 -14.87
C ILE A 61 25.95 -0.43 -13.54
N ARG A 62 26.77 0.21 -12.71
CA ARG A 62 26.31 0.83 -11.47
C ARG A 62 26.17 2.33 -11.64
N TYR A 63 25.05 2.89 -11.22
CA TYR A 63 24.91 4.33 -11.10
C TYR A 63 25.98 4.89 -10.16
N LYS A 64 26.72 5.92 -10.60
CA LYS A 64 27.59 6.69 -9.71
C LYS A 64 26.74 7.65 -8.89
N GLY A 65 27.16 7.97 -7.66
CA GLY A 65 26.39 8.80 -6.71
C GLY A 65 25.69 10.02 -7.31
N ARG A 66 26.39 10.78 -8.17
CA ARG A 66 25.85 11.99 -8.83
C ARG A 66 24.92 11.71 -10.02
N GLU A 67 24.99 10.53 -10.64
CA GLU A 67 24.13 10.15 -11.77
C GLU A 67 22.73 9.72 -11.31
N ILE A 68 22.60 9.28 -10.05
CA ILE A 68 21.33 8.84 -9.45
C ILE A 68 20.34 9.99 -9.34
N ASN A 69 20.83 11.20 -9.07
CA ASN A 69 20.00 12.39 -8.90
C ASN A 69 19.20 12.74 -10.18
N ASN A 70 19.66 12.25 -11.34
CA ASN A 70 19.02 12.47 -12.64
C ASN A 70 18.28 11.22 -13.15
N SER A 71 18.24 10.12 -12.38
CA SER A 71 17.57 8.88 -12.77
C SER A 71 16.22 8.74 -12.08
N VAL A 72 15.15 8.93 -12.84
CA VAL A 72 13.77 8.76 -12.38
C VAL A 72 13.51 7.32 -11.94
N ASP A 73 14.09 6.32 -12.63
CA ASP A 73 13.89 4.91 -12.30
C ASP A 73 14.50 4.55 -10.93
N VAL A 74 15.69 5.08 -10.64
CA VAL A 74 16.30 4.84 -9.33
C VAL A 74 15.48 5.53 -8.24
N GLN A 75 15.00 6.76 -8.47
CA GLN A 75 14.11 7.45 -7.52
C GLN A 75 12.83 6.63 -7.26
N ASP A 76 12.15 6.14 -8.30
CA ASP A 76 10.96 5.30 -8.18
C ASP A 76 11.26 3.99 -7.44
N TYR A 77 12.39 3.33 -7.73
CA TYR A 77 12.77 2.14 -6.96
C TYR A 77 12.97 2.45 -5.47
N MET A 78 13.67 3.53 -5.17
CA MET A 78 13.96 3.93 -3.81
C MET A 78 12.71 4.27 -3.01
N ILE A 79 11.78 5.02 -3.64
CA ILE A 79 10.52 5.46 -3.04
C ILE A 79 9.49 4.34 -3.07
N ALA A 80 9.06 3.89 -4.24
CA ALA A 80 7.90 3.02 -4.39
C ALA A 80 8.20 1.53 -4.12
N LYS A 81 9.33 1.02 -4.62
CA LYS A 81 9.63 -0.42 -4.53
C LYS A 81 10.19 -0.84 -3.17
N PHE A 82 10.97 0.03 -2.54
CA PHE A 82 11.62 -0.29 -1.27
C PHE A 82 11.08 0.51 -0.07
N ALA A 83 10.26 1.55 -0.31
CA ALA A 83 9.76 2.46 0.72
C ALA A 83 10.84 2.90 1.71
N MET A 84 11.96 3.38 1.16
CA MET A 84 13.09 3.76 1.98
C MET A 84 12.79 5.01 2.81
N PRO A 85 13.37 5.12 4.03
CA PRO A 85 13.17 6.28 4.88
C PRO A 85 13.67 7.54 4.19
N TYR A 86 12.97 8.65 4.43
CA TYR A 86 13.31 9.94 3.84
C TYR A 86 14.77 10.36 4.07
N ASP A 87 15.31 10.10 5.27
CA ASP A 87 16.69 10.44 5.61
C ASP A 87 17.74 9.77 4.71
N TYR A 88 17.40 8.64 4.10
CA TYR A 88 18.25 8.00 3.11
C TYR A 88 18.00 8.57 1.71
N ILE A 89 16.73 8.66 1.28
CA ILE A 89 16.40 9.02 -0.11
C ILE A 89 16.62 10.49 -0.42
N LYS A 90 16.56 11.41 0.56
CA LYS A 90 16.68 12.87 0.36
C LYS A 90 17.94 13.29 -0.39
N HIS A 91 19.02 12.51 -0.30
CA HIS A 91 20.28 12.78 -0.99
C HIS A 91 20.24 12.50 -2.50
N TYR A 92 19.20 11.82 -2.95
CA TYR A 92 18.99 11.37 -4.32
C TYR A 92 17.77 12.01 -4.99
N LEU A 93 16.99 12.80 -4.24
CA LEU A 93 15.84 13.52 -4.76
C LEU A 93 16.30 14.87 -5.33
N PRO A 94 15.93 15.23 -6.58
CA PRO A 94 16.27 16.53 -7.14
C PRO A 94 15.58 17.65 -6.36
N SER A 95 16.37 18.66 -5.96
CA SER A 95 15.94 19.78 -5.10
C SER A 95 14.99 20.77 -5.79
N THR A 96 15.04 20.84 -7.12
CA THR A 96 14.12 21.60 -7.96
C THR A 96 13.51 20.64 -8.97
N MET A 97 12.29 20.93 -9.47
CA MET A 97 11.96 20.41 -10.80
C MET A 97 13.03 20.96 -11.76
N HIS A 98 13.68 20.09 -12.54
CA HIS A 98 14.73 20.57 -13.43
C HIS A 98 14.13 21.59 -14.39
N GLN A 99 14.74 22.79 -14.51
CA GLN A 99 14.55 23.63 -15.69
C GLN A 99 15.20 22.88 -16.85
N ILE A 100 14.40 22.19 -17.63
CA ILE A 100 14.86 21.52 -18.84
C ILE A 100 14.86 22.59 -19.94
N LYS A 101 15.95 22.65 -20.71
CA LYS A 101 16.31 23.81 -21.53
C LYS A 101 16.36 23.46 -23.03
N ASP A 102 15.46 22.59 -23.47
CA ASP A 102 15.37 22.10 -24.85
C ASP A 102 13.91 22.00 -25.30
N TRP A 103 13.63 22.50 -26.52
CA TRP A 103 12.39 22.70 -27.33
C TRP A 103 11.07 21.95 -26.96
N TYR A 104 11.08 20.89 -26.17
CA TYR A 104 9.90 20.17 -25.66
C TYR A 104 9.67 20.41 -24.15
N ASP A 105 9.60 21.68 -23.73
CA ASP A 105 9.52 22.07 -22.31
C ASP A 105 8.22 21.59 -21.62
N ASP A 106 7.07 21.69 -22.29
CA ASP A 106 5.78 21.26 -21.71
C ASP A 106 5.72 19.74 -21.48
N VAL A 107 6.26 18.93 -22.39
CA VAL A 107 6.19 17.45 -22.29
C VAL A 107 7.04 16.94 -21.13
N ASN A 108 8.15 17.61 -20.82
CA ASN A 108 9.12 17.16 -19.82
C ASN A 108 8.80 17.61 -18.38
N GLU A 109 8.17 18.78 -18.19
CA GLU A 109 7.66 19.19 -16.87
C GLU A 109 6.49 18.28 -16.43
N HIS A 110 5.54 18.03 -17.35
CA HIS A 110 4.45 17.08 -17.12
C HIS A 110 4.98 15.67 -16.79
N PHE A 111 6.08 15.26 -17.43
CA PHE A 111 6.75 13.99 -17.14
C PHE A 111 7.27 13.94 -15.69
N GLN A 112 8.01 14.96 -15.23
CA GLN A 112 8.51 14.99 -13.84
C GLN A 112 7.38 15.03 -12.80
N VAL A 113 6.37 15.88 -13.01
CA VAL A 113 5.18 15.96 -12.14
C VAL A 113 4.50 14.59 -12.04
N TYR A 114 4.29 13.93 -13.18
CA TYR A 114 3.67 12.61 -13.24
C TYR A 114 4.49 11.55 -12.49
N HIS A 115 5.82 11.54 -12.68
CA HIS A 115 6.69 10.57 -12.01
C HIS A 115 6.76 10.77 -10.50
N ARG A 116 6.83 12.02 -10.01
CA ARG A 116 6.78 12.29 -8.57
C ARG A 116 5.43 11.85 -7.98
N THR A 117 4.33 12.19 -8.64
CA THR A 117 2.99 11.76 -8.22
C THR A 117 2.92 10.24 -8.14
N LEU A 118 3.36 9.52 -9.17
CA LEU A 118 3.31 8.06 -9.22
C LEU A 118 4.19 7.39 -8.15
N ALA A 119 5.40 7.92 -7.93
CA ALA A 119 6.31 7.41 -6.91
C ALA A 119 5.70 7.55 -5.51
N ILE A 120 5.14 8.71 -5.18
CA ILE A 120 4.50 8.97 -3.89
C ILE A 120 3.21 8.14 -3.75
N ASP A 121 2.41 8.05 -4.80
CA ASP A 121 1.18 7.26 -4.81
C ASP A 121 1.47 5.77 -4.55
N ARG A 122 2.51 5.22 -5.18
CA ARG A 122 2.96 3.83 -4.91
C ARG A 122 3.62 3.66 -3.55
N TYR A 123 4.33 4.68 -3.05
CA TYR A 123 4.87 4.66 -1.69
C TYR A 123 3.74 4.50 -0.66
N VAL A 124 2.63 5.23 -0.80
CA VAL A 124 1.44 5.10 0.07
C VAL A 124 0.90 3.66 0.10
N GLN A 125 0.99 2.93 -1.01
CA GLN A 125 0.53 1.54 -1.13
C GLN A 125 1.46 0.52 -0.44
N HIS A 126 2.70 0.91 -0.14
CA HIS A 126 3.74 -0.02 0.27
C HIS A 126 3.57 -0.46 1.75
N PRO A 127 3.77 -1.74 2.12
CA PRO A 127 3.64 -2.23 3.50
C PRO A 127 4.53 -1.51 4.52
N ASN A 128 5.70 -1.02 4.10
CA ASN A 128 6.65 -0.29 4.95
C ASN A 128 6.48 1.24 4.90
N ALA A 129 5.41 1.76 4.30
CA ALA A 129 5.17 3.19 4.27
C ALA A 129 4.99 3.75 5.68
N THR A 130 5.62 4.90 5.92
CA THR A 130 5.51 5.67 7.17
C THR A 130 4.99 7.07 6.88
N LEU A 131 4.20 7.61 7.81
CA LEU A 131 3.64 8.96 7.71
C LEU A 131 4.75 10.04 7.66
N ASP A 132 5.83 9.88 8.43
CA ASP A 132 6.96 10.83 8.45
C ASP A 132 7.58 11.00 7.05
N THR A 133 7.89 9.88 6.39
CA THR A 133 8.47 9.94 5.04
C THR A 133 7.44 10.39 4.01
N LEU A 134 6.16 10.04 4.15
CA LEU A 134 5.10 10.55 3.28
C LEU A 134 5.01 12.08 3.33
N LYS A 135 5.00 12.67 4.52
CA LYS A 135 4.95 14.14 4.68
C LYS A 135 6.10 14.83 3.95
N LYS A 136 7.32 14.34 4.14
CA LYS A 136 8.52 14.90 3.51
C LYS A 136 8.55 14.68 1.99
N LEU A 137 7.93 13.59 1.50
CA LEU A 137 7.72 13.36 0.07
C LEU A 137 6.67 14.31 -0.52
N ILE A 138 5.62 14.65 0.23
CA ILE A 138 4.63 15.66 -0.17
C ILE A 138 5.28 17.06 -0.17
N ASP A 139 6.15 17.38 0.79
CA ASP A 139 6.94 18.62 0.75
C ASP A 139 7.82 18.70 -0.52
N TRP A 140 8.33 17.54 -0.98
CA TRP A 140 9.09 17.42 -2.23
C TRP A 140 8.22 17.52 -3.50
N HIS A 141 6.91 17.25 -3.39
CA HIS A 141 5.95 17.38 -4.48
C HIS A 141 4.58 17.88 -3.99
N PRO A 142 4.44 19.20 -3.72
CA PRO A 142 3.24 19.75 -3.08
C PRO A 142 1.95 19.62 -3.90
N SER A 143 2.05 19.42 -5.22
CA SER A 143 0.88 19.21 -6.09
C SER A 143 0.40 17.74 -6.12
N PHE A 144 1.04 16.85 -5.35
CA PHE A 144 0.62 15.48 -5.17
C PHE A 144 -0.86 15.39 -4.77
N LYS A 145 -1.60 14.47 -5.41
CA LYS A 145 -2.94 14.07 -5.03
C LYS A 145 -3.02 12.55 -4.97
N PRO A 146 -3.51 11.94 -3.87
CA PRO A 146 -3.62 10.50 -3.77
C PRO A 146 -4.70 9.97 -4.71
N SER A 147 -4.45 8.83 -5.35
CA SER A 147 -5.47 8.08 -6.07
C SER A 147 -6.35 7.27 -5.10
N ASN A 148 -7.58 6.93 -5.49
CA ASN A 148 -8.43 6.02 -4.70
C ASN A 148 -7.75 4.66 -4.48
N VAL A 149 -7.02 4.17 -5.49
CA VAL A 149 -6.24 2.92 -5.41
C VAL A 149 -5.17 3.00 -4.31
N SER A 150 -4.51 4.15 -4.17
CA SER A 150 -3.52 4.34 -3.10
C SER A 150 -4.13 4.22 -1.70
N VAL A 151 -5.30 4.82 -1.50
CA VAL A 151 -6.04 4.77 -0.23
C VAL A 151 -6.55 3.34 0.05
N GLU A 152 -7.08 2.66 -0.97
CA GLU A 152 -7.53 1.27 -0.87
C GLU A 152 -6.40 0.33 -0.44
N LYS A 153 -5.21 0.48 -1.03
CA LYS A 153 -4.05 -0.36 -0.70
C LYS A 153 -3.42 0.03 0.64
N ALA A 154 -3.38 1.32 0.98
CA ALA A 154 -2.98 1.74 2.33
C ALA A 154 -3.89 1.13 3.41
N ALA A 155 -5.19 1.00 3.12
CA ALA A 155 -6.14 0.37 4.04
C ALA A 155 -5.87 -1.13 4.20
N LEU A 156 -5.47 -1.81 3.12
CA LEU A 156 -5.07 -3.22 3.14
C LEU A 156 -3.81 -3.45 3.98
N GLN A 157 -2.92 -2.46 4.05
CA GLN A 157 -1.74 -2.49 4.92
C GLN A 157 -2.04 -2.04 6.36
N GLY A 158 -3.25 -1.55 6.65
CA GLY A 158 -3.62 -1.03 7.96
C GLY A 158 -2.99 0.32 8.31
N HIS A 159 -2.61 1.12 7.30
CA HIS A 159 -1.91 2.40 7.49
C HIS A 159 -2.84 3.53 7.95
N ILE A 160 -3.40 3.41 9.16
CA ILE A 160 -4.38 4.36 9.71
C ILE A 160 -3.86 5.79 9.76
N GLU A 161 -2.62 6.01 10.21
CA GLU A 161 -2.04 7.35 10.32
C GLU A 161 -1.90 8.05 8.95
N ILE A 162 -1.52 7.28 7.92
CA ILE A 162 -1.44 7.78 6.54
C ILE A 162 -2.85 8.13 6.06
N ILE A 163 -3.81 7.24 6.26
CA ILE A 163 -5.19 7.46 5.81
C ILE A 163 -5.81 8.67 6.50
N GLN A 164 -5.65 8.82 7.81
CA GLN A 164 -6.12 10.00 8.56
C GLN A 164 -5.46 11.29 8.07
N TYR A 165 -4.16 11.25 7.78
CA TYR A 165 -3.46 12.39 7.21
C TYR A 165 -3.98 12.75 5.82
N LEU A 166 -4.16 11.77 4.94
CA LEU A 166 -4.68 11.99 3.59
C LEU A 166 -6.12 12.53 3.65
N ASP A 167 -6.96 11.99 4.51
CA ASP A 167 -8.33 12.41 4.72
C ASP A 167 -8.45 13.87 5.21
N THR A 168 -7.52 14.29 6.08
CA THR A 168 -7.46 15.65 6.61
C THR A 168 -6.95 16.66 5.58
N ASN A 169 -5.95 16.29 4.77
CA ASN A 169 -5.25 17.21 3.87
C ASN A 169 -5.79 17.19 2.43
N TYR A 170 -6.54 16.17 2.05
CA TYR A 170 -7.18 16.03 0.75
C TYR A 170 -8.70 15.84 0.86
N PRO A 171 -9.43 16.66 1.65
CA PRO A 171 -10.88 16.61 1.65
C PRO A 171 -11.36 17.08 0.27
N LEU A 172 -12.08 16.20 -0.44
CA LEU A 172 -12.61 16.39 -1.79
C LEU A 172 -12.88 17.86 -2.17
N HIS A 173 -12.00 18.43 -3.01
CA HIS A 173 -12.41 19.38 -4.04
C HIS A 173 -12.41 18.60 -5.36
N LEU A 174 -13.57 18.17 -5.84
CA LEU A 174 -13.72 17.82 -7.26
C LEU A 174 -14.35 19.02 -8.01
N PRO A 175 -13.91 19.25 -9.26
CA PRO A 175 -14.04 20.51 -9.97
C PRO A 175 -15.45 20.77 -10.48
N LEU A 176 -15.72 22.04 -10.80
CA LEU A 176 -16.80 22.48 -11.68
C LEU A 176 -16.94 21.52 -12.88
N HIS A 177 -18.18 21.11 -13.17
CA HIS A 177 -18.63 20.42 -14.39
C HIS A 177 -18.19 18.97 -14.60
N ILE A 178 -18.83 18.03 -13.90
CA ILE A 178 -19.14 16.70 -14.47
C ILE A 178 -20.66 16.50 -14.36
N PRO A 179 -21.36 16.06 -15.42
CA PRO A 179 -22.81 15.88 -15.39
C PRO A 179 -23.26 14.79 -14.41
N LEU A 180 -24.34 15.09 -13.69
CA LEU A 180 -25.22 14.17 -12.94
C LEU A 180 -25.43 12.87 -13.73
N HIS A 181 -24.86 11.76 -13.22
CA HIS A 181 -25.31 10.36 -13.37
C HIS A 181 -24.21 9.31 -13.06
N LEU A 182 -23.02 9.76 -12.62
CA LEU A 182 -22.04 8.92 -11.92
C LEU A 182 -21.83 9.46 -10.48
N ASP A 183 -22.91 9.45 -9.71
CA ASP A 183 -22.90 9.58 -8.23
C ASP A 183 -21.93 8.51 -7.67
N GLN A 184 -20.99 8.72 -6.72
CA GLN A 184 -21.00 9.53 -5.50
C GLN A 184 -19.57 9.86 -5.04
N HIS A 185 -19.40 11.05 -4.47
CA HIS A 185 -18.17 11.60 -3.90
C HIS A 185 -17.81 10.99 -2.52
N HIS A 186 -17.40 9.73 -2.49
CA HIS A 186 -16.87 9.05 -1.30
C HIS A 186 -15.34 8.87 -1.43
N ILE A 187 -14.54 9.43 -0.52
CA ILE A 187 -13.08 9.12 -0.45
C ILE A 187 -12.87 7.63 -0.20
N TYR A 188 -13.78 7.03 0.58
CA TYR A 188 -13.75 5.62 0.91
C TYR A 188 -14.70 4.82 0.04
N SER A 189 -14.14 4.03 -0.86
CA SER A 189 -14.88 3.00 -1.58
C SER A 189 -15.23 1.83 -0.65
N LEU A 190 -16.19 1.00 -1.07
CA LEU A 190 -16.46 -0.28 -0.39
C LEU A 190 -15.19 -1.15 -0.32
N ASN A 191 -14.38 -1.15 -1.39
CA ASN A 191 -13.08 -1.83 -1.40
C ASN A 191 -12.16 -1.31 -0.30
N THR A 192 -12.17 -0.02 0.00
CA THR A 192 -11.34 0.55 1.07
C THR A 192 -11.74 0.00 2.43
N PHE A 193 -13.05 -0.09 2.70
CA PHE A 193 -13.57 -0.67 3.93
C PHE A 193 -13.30 -2.18 4.02
N HIS A 194 -13.45 -2.92 2.92
CA HIS A 194 -13.13 -4.35 2.86
C HIS A 194 -11.64 -4.60 3.14
N ASN A 195 -10.77 -3.79 2.55
CA ASN A 195 -9.33 -3.88 2.78
C ASN A 195 -8.95 -3.52 4.21
N ALA A 196 -9.61 -2.54 4.84
CA ALA A 196 -9.43 -2.23 6.25
C ALA A 196 -9.83 -3.40 7.16
N ALA A 197 -10.92 -4.11 6.82
CA ALA A 197 -11.33 -5.30 7.55
C ALA A 197 -10.34 -6.46 7.37
N LYS A 198 -9.85 -6.66 6.13
CA LYS A 198 -8.84 -7.66 5.78
C LYS A 198 -7.45 -7.39 6.40
N SER A 199 -7.13 -6.13 6.72
CA SER A 199 -5.87 -5.80 7.41
C SER A 199 -5.93 -6.02 8.92
N GLY A 200 -7.13 -6.25 9.48
CA GLY A 200 -7.33 -6.43 10.91
C GLY A 200 -7.22 -5.14 11.72
N CYS A 201 -7.08 -3.99 11.06
CA CYS A 201 -6.97 -2.70 11.73
C CYS A 201 -8.36 -2.21 12.16
N LEU A 202 -8.83 -2.68 13.33
CA LEU A 202 -10.14 -2.32 13.88
C LEU A 202 -10.34 -0.81 13.99
N GLU A 203 -9.31 -0.06 14.36
CA GLU A 203 -9.39 1.40 14.45
C GLU A 203 -9.63 2.05 13.09
N LEU A 204 -9.04 1.51 12.01
CA LEU A 204 -9.30 1.98 10.65
C LEU A 204 -10.72 1.61 10.20
N VAL A 205 -11.20 0.41 10.53
CA VAL A 205 -12.58 -0.01 10.26
C VAL A 205 -13.57 0.97 10.91
N LYS A 206 -13.39 1.27 12.20
CA LYS A 206 -14.22 2.25 12.93
C LYS A 206 -14.13 3.65 12.31
N PHE A 207 -12.91 4.08 11.97
CA PHE A 207 -12.66 5.39 11.37
C PHE A 207 -13.43 5.55 10.05
N ILE A 208 -13.28 4.60 9.12
CA ILE A 208 -13.98 4.61 7.83
C ILE A 208 -15.50 4.53 8.04
N TRP A 209 -15.98 3.63 8.92
CA TRP A 209 -17.41 3.51 9.20
C TRP A 209 -18.03 4.80 9.71
N SER A 210 -17.34 5.51 10.60
CA SER A 210 -17.81 6.78 11.16
C SER A 210 -17.71 7.96 10.19
N SER A 211 -17.04 7.78 9.05
CA SER A 211 -16.81 8.86 8.10
C SER A 211 -18.10 9.21 7.34
N PRO A 212 -18.47 10.50 7.24
CA PRO A 212 -19.59 10.93 6.39
C PRO A 212 -19.28 10.73 4.89
N ARG A 213 -18.03 10.42 4.56
CA ARG A 213 -17.54 10.14 3.19
C ARG A 213 -17.55 8.65 2.86
N PHE A 214 -18.29 7.85 3.62
CA PHE A 214 -18.45 6.41 3.39
C PHE A 214 -19.92 6.04 3.40
N ASP A 215 -20.39 5.39 2.33
CA ASP A 215 -21.75 4.86 2.27
C ASP A 215 -21.86 3.57 3.11
N GLN A 216 -22.37 3.72 4.33
CA GLN A 216 -22.62 2.60 5.24
C GLN A 216 -23.65 1.60 4.69
N GLN A 217 -24.52 1.98 3.76
CA GLN A 217 -25.51 1.05 3.21
C GLN A 217 -24.84 -0.02 2.34
N GLY A 218 -23.80 0.34 1.58
CA GLY A 218 -22.96 -0.63 0.86
C GLY A 218 -21.99 -1.39 1.78
N ALA A 219 -21.65 -0.85 2.96
CA ALA A 219 -20.77 -1.48 3.95
C ALA A 219 -21.32 -2.76 4.58
N LYS A 220 -22.64 -2.95 4.49
CA LYS A 220 -23.36 -4.18 4.88
C LYS A 220 -23.10 -5.35 3.93
N SER A 221 -22.17 -5.22 2.99
CA SER A 221 -21.75 -6.34 2.16
C SER A 221 -20.96 -7.38 2.96
N HIS A 222 -21.12 -8.64 2.58
CA HIS A 222 -20.45 -9.78 3.20
C HIS A 222 -18.92 -9.76 3.02
N LEU A 223 -18.41 -8.94 2.11
CA LEU A 223 -16.98 -8.92 1.75
C LEU A 223 -16.09 -8.45 2.91
N ALA A 224 -16.52 -7.44 3.68
CA ALA A 224 -15.74 -6.95 4.82
C ALA A 224 -15.56 -8.03 5.89
N ILE A 225 -16.68 -8.66 6.27
CA ILE A 225 -16.67 -9.68 7.32
C ILE A 225 -15.94 -10.94 6.87
N TYR A 226 -16.11 -11.39 5.62
CA TYR A 226 -15.37 -12.54 5.10
C TYR A 226 -13.87 -12.28 5.03
N GLY A 227 -13.45 -11.08 4.63
CA GLY A 227 -12.03 -10.70 4.66
C GLY A 227 -11.43 -10.75 6.07
N ALA A 228 -12.17 -10.30 7.08
CA ALA A 228 -11.75 -10.39 8.48
C ALA A 228 -11.71 -11.85 8.98
N ILE A 229 -12.68 -12.68 8.61
CA ILE A 229 -12.74 -14.12 8.97
C ILE A 229 -11.59 -14.89 8.32
N GLU A 230 -11.35 -14.69 7.01
CA GLU A 230 -10.28 -15.34 6.23
C GLU A 230 -8.88 -15.03 6.79
N ASN A 231 -8.70 -13.94 7.55
CA ASN A 231 -7.41 -13.52 8.08
C ASN A 231 -7.37 -13.55 9.62
N GLU A 232 -8.31 -14.25 10.26
CA GLU A 232 -8.37 -14.47 11.71
C GLU A 232 -8.47 -13.18 12.55
N HIS A 233 -9.09 -12.13 11.99
CA HIS A 233 -9.21 -10.83 12.65
C HIS A 233 -10.45 -10.76 13.55
N LEU A 234 -10.45 -11.57 14.62
CA LEU A 234 -11.58 -11.74 15.54
C LEU A 234 -12.19 -10.41 16.03
N GLN A 235 -11.38 -9.44 16.43
CA GLN A 235 -11.89 -8.15 16.94
C GLN A 235 -12.67 -7.37 15.88
N VAL A 236 -12.26 -7.46 14.62
CA VAL A 236 -13.00 -6.87 13.49
C VAL A 236 -14.29 -7.64 13.24
N VAL A 237 -14.26 -8.97 13.28
CA VAL A 237 -15.45 -9.83 13.12
C VAL A 237 -16.50 -9.50 14.18
N GLU A 238 -16.13 -9.47 15.46
CA GLU A 238 -17.04 -9.13 16.56
C GLU A 238 -17.62 -7.72 16.43
N TRP A 239 -16.79 -6.77 16.02
CA TRP A 239 -17.23 -5.39 15.82
C TRP A 239 -18.20 -5.28 14.65
N LEU A 240 -17.91 -5.92 13.52
CA LEU A 240 -18.79 -5.96 12.35
C LEU A 240 -20.13 -6.63 12.69
N TYR A 241 -20.14 -7.73 13.46
CA TYR A 241 -21.39 -8.36 13.90
C TYR A 241 -22.28 -7.44 14.74
N LYS A 242 -21.69 -6.63 15.62
CA LYS A 242 -22.43 -5.65 16.43
C LYS A 242 -23.04 -4.52 15.60
N HIS A 243 -22.51 -4.26 14.40
CA HIS A 243 -22.92 -3.19 13.50
C HIS A 243 -23.49 -3.74 12.18
N ALA A 244 -23.80 -5.04 12.15
CA ALA A 244 -24.24 -5.83 11.00
C ALA A 244 -25.65 -5.43 10.50
N PRO A 245 -26.10 -5.96 9.35
CA PRO A 245 -27.30 -5.49 8.67
C PRO A 245 -28.55 -5.64 9.55
N SER A 246 -29.47 -4.71 9.40
CA SER A 246 -30.72 -4.61 10.18
C SER A 246 -31.66 -5.83 10.02
N THR A 247 -31.36 -6.75 9.11
CA THR A 247 -32.21 -7.89 8.76
C THR A 247 -31.60 -9.20 9.22
N GLN A 248 -32.44 -10.04 9.83
CA GLN A 248 -32.05 -11.37 10.31
C GLN A 248 -31.44 -12.24 9.21
N HIS A 249 -31.99 -12.18 7.99
CA HIS A 249 -31.50 -12.96 6.86
C HIS A 249 -30.03 -12.69 6.51
N ALA A 250 -29.59 -11.42 6.57
CA ALA A 250 -28.21 -11.09 6.24
C ALA A 250 -27.25 -11.48 7.37
N ALA A 251 -27.69 -11.41 8.64
CA ALA A 251 -26.94 -11.91 9.78
C ALA A 251 -26.77 -13.45 9.73
N ASP A 252 -27.82 -14.16 9.33
CA ASP A 252 -27.78 -15.63 9.15
C ASP A 252 -26.83 -16.03 8.02
N GLN A 253 -26.86 -15.31 6.88
CA GLN A 253 -25.93 -15.54 5.78
C GLN A 253 -24.47 -15.32 6.20
N TRP A 254 -24.20 -14.23 6.94
CA TRP A 254 -22.86 -13.97 7.48
C TRP A 254 -22.39 -15.09 8.40
N SER A 255 -23.28 -15.60 9.27
CA SER A 255 -22.94 -16.68 10.21
C SER A 255 -22.70 -18.01 9.50
N PHE A 256 -23.57 -18.41 8.57
CA PHE A 256 -23.45 -19.70 7.88
C PHE A 256 -22.20 -19.76 7.00
N SER A 257 -22.05 -18.82 6.05
CA SER A 257 -20.90 -18.79 5.14
C SER A 257 -19.61 -18.39 5.86
N GLY A 258 -19.70 -17.51 6.88
CA GLY A 258 -18.56 -17.16 7.73
C GLY A 258 -18.04 -18.36 8.53
N MET A 259 -18.94 -19.22 9.03
CA MET A 259 -18.55 -20.44 9.75
C MET A 259 -17.82 -21.42 8.85
N GLU A 260 -18.35 -21.65 7.64
CA GLU A 260 -17.69 -22.50 6.65
C GLU A 260 -16.28 -21.98 6.33
N LEU A 261 -16.14 -20.68 6.08
CA LEU A 261 -14.85 -20.04 5.80
C LEU A 261 -13.87 -20.13 6.97
N ALA A 262 -14.34 -19.95 8.21
CA ALA A 262 -13.51 -20.07 9.40
C ALA A 262 -13.04 -21.52 9.62
N CYS A 263 -13.91 -22.51 9.38
CA CYS A 263 -13.57 -23.94 9.41
C CYS A 263 -12.55 -24.32 8.35
N GLN A 264 -12.69 -23.82 7.11
CA GLN A 264 -11.74 -24.11 6.02
C GLN A 264 -10.32 -23.60 6.31
N ASN A 265 -10.18 -22.57 7.15
CA ASN A 265 -8.91 -21.97 7.53
C ASN A 265 -8.45 -22.33 8.96
N ASP A 266 -9.13 -23.25 9.64
CA ASP A 266 -8.82 -23.67 11.02
C ASP A 266 -8.82 -22.53 12.08
N HIS A 267 -9.64 -21.49 11.89
CA HIS A 267 -9.72 -20.32 12.78
C HIS A 267 -10.64 -20.55 13.99
N LEU A 268 -10.19 -21.36 14.95
CA LEU A 268 -10.99 -21.80 16.11
C LEU A 268 -11.63 -20.65 16.91
N ASP A 269 -10.90 -19.57 17.15
CA ASP A 269 -11.41 -18.44 17.94
C ASP A 269 -12.56 -17.72 17.21
N VAL A 270 -12.47 -17.61 15.88
CA VAL A 270 -13.54 -17.06 15.04
C VAL A 270 -14.75 -17.99 15.03
N ILE A 271 -14.56 -19.31 14.89
CA ILE A 271 -15.62 -20.33 14.97
C ILE A 271 -16.40 -20.20 16.29
N GLN A 272 -15.70 -20.14 17.42
CA GLN A 272 -16.32 -19.98 18.73
C GLN A 272 -17.09 -18.67 18.87
N SER A 273 -16.58 -17.59 18.28
CA SER A 273 -17.27 -16.29 18.29
C SER A 273 -18.54 -16.32 17.44
N LEU A 274 -18.47 -16.88 16.23
CA LEU A 274 -19.61 -17.04 15.32
C LEU A 274 -20.72 -17.88 15.93
N ASP A 275 -20.40 -18.95 16.66
CA ASP A 275 -21.38 -19.84 17.30
C ASP A 275 -22.17 -19.14 18.42
N LYS A 276 -21.50 -18.27 19.19
CA LYS A 276 -22.15 -17.41 20.19
C LYS A 276 -23.12 -16.43 19.53
N HIS A 277 -22.73 -15.84 18.42
CA HIS A 277 -23.60 -14.93 17.67
C HIS A 277 -24.81 -15.64 17.07
N LYS A 278 -24.63 -16.86 16.53
CA LYS A 278 -25.73 -17.71 16.05
C LYS A 278 -26.75 -18.04 17.15
N SER A 279 -26.28 -18.44 18.33
CA SER A 279 -27.14 -18.74 19.48
C SER A 279 -27.93 -17.51 19.97
N THR A 280 -27.33 -16.32 19.87
CA THR A 280 -27.98 -15.04 20.23
C THR A 280 -29.05 -14.66 19.21
N ILE A 281 -28.80 -14.89 17.91
CA ILE A 281 -29.76 -14.65 16.82
C ILE A 281 -30.94 -15.63 16.90
N SER A 282 -30.69 -16.91 17.18
CA SER A 282 -31.76 -17.92 17.32
C SER A 282 -32.60 -17.74 18.60
N ALA A 283 -32.00 -17.24 19.69
CA ALA A 283 -32.74 -16.96 20.93
C ALA A 283 -33.70 -15.75 20.79
N GLY A 284 -33.38 -14.80 19.90
CA GLY A 284 -34.26 -13.66 19.57
C GLY A 284 -35.52 -14.06 18.78
N ALA A 285 -35.55 -15.25 18.18
CA ALA A 285 -36.67 -15.74 17.37
C ALA A 285 -37.79 -16.45 18.17
N ILE A 286 -37.65 -16.59 19.50
CA ILE A 286 -38.67 -17.27 20.32
C ILE A 286 -39.90 -16.37 20.60
N TYR A 287 -39.89 -15.08 20.24
CA TYR A 287 -41.02 -14.17 20.52
C TYR A 287 -41.95 -13.83 19.34
N THR A 288 -41.77 -14.40 18.14
CA THR A 288 -42.64 -14.10 16.98
C THR A 288 -43.16 -15.32 16.21
N LEU A 289 -43.53 -16.39 16.93
CA LEU A 289 -44.38 -17.48 16.39
C LEU A 289 -45.41 -18.00 17.42
N CYS A 290 -45.91 -17.12 18.28
CA CYS A 290 -47.16 -17.34 19.02
C CYS A 290 -48.12 -16.17 18.77
N ALA A 291 -48.72 -16.16 17.57
CA ALA A 291 -50.04 -15.61 17.25
C ALA A 291 -50.52 -16.22 15.94
#